data_AF-A0A519S1S9-F1
#
_entry.id   AF-A0A519S1S9-F1
#
_cell.length_a   1.000
_cell.length_b   1.000
_cell.length_c   1.000
_cell.angle_alpha   90.00
_cell.angle_beta   90.00
_cell.angle_gamma   90.00
#
_symmetry.space_group_name_H-M   'P 1'
#
loop_
_entity.id
_entity.type
_entity.pdbx_description
1 polymer ?
#
loop_
_entity_poly.entity_id
_entity_poly.type
_entity_poly.pdbx_seq_one_letter_code
_entity_poly.pdbx_strand_id
1 'polypeptide(L)'
;VARARHPAGPYQTLAEATGTGEGTILVENTRWQAPGHNSLLTDAHGQDWLLYHAIDRQQPTFDAINDEQGYSRRVMLLSKVEYNADGWPVVEPPE
;
A
#
# COMPACT_ATOMS: atom_id res chain seq x y z
N VAL A 1 -4.63 -6.38 -5.35
CA VAL A 1 -5.93 -6.15 -4.67
C VAL A 1 -7.03 -6.95 -5.36
N ALA A 2 -8.11 -7.28 -4.65
CA ALA A 2 -9.26 -8.00 -5.18
C ALA A 2 -10.56 -7.55 -4.48
N ARG A 3 -11.73 -7.76 -5.10
CA ARG A 3 -13.05 -7.41 -4.54
C ARG A 3 -14.05 -8.54 -4.70
N ALA A 4 -15.05 -8.59 -3.82
CA ALA A 4 -16.12 -9.56 -3.82
C ALA A 4 -17.45 -8.93 -3.38
N ARG A 5 -18.59 -9.55 -3.75
CA ARG A 5 -19.91 -9.15 -3.26
C ARG A 5 -20.25 -9.74 -1.88
N HIS A 6 -19.50 -10.75 -1.44
CA HIS A 6 -19.66 -11.40 -0.14
C HIS A 6 -18.33 -11.44 0.61
N PRO A 7 -18.33 -11.38 1.95
CA PRO A 7 -17.10 -11.38 2.75
C PRO A 7 -16.20 -12.62 2.56
N ALA A 8 -16.78 -13.76 2.18
CA ALA A 8 -16.03 -15.00 1.93
C ALA A 8 -15.62 -15.17 0.45
N GLY A 9 -15.86 -14.17 -0.40
CA GLY A 9 -15.60 -14.27 -1.84
C GLY A 9 -16.77 -14.86 -2.64
N PRO A 10 -16.53 -15.32 -3.88
CA PRO A 10 -15.23 -15.34 -4.54
C PRO A 10 -14.71 -13.93 -4.81
N TYR A 11 -13.39 -13.76 -4.68
CA TYR A 11 -12.71 -12.50 -4.97
C TYR A 11 -12.26 -12.47 -6.42
N GLN A 12 -12.63 -11.41 -7.15
CA GLN A 12 -12.07 -11.08 -8.45
C GLN A 12 -10.90 -10.12 -8.23
N THR A 13 -9.72 -10.46 -8.72
CA THR A 13 -8.55 -9.59 -8.67
C THR A 13 -8.69 -8.42 -9.65
N LEU A 14 -7.99 -7.32 -9.37
CA LEU A 14 -7.90 -6.20 -10.31
C LEU A 14 -7.38 -6.65 -11.67
N ALA A 15 -6.34 -7.49 -11.69
CA ALA A 15 -5.74 -8.03 -12.90
C ALA A 15 -6.73 -8.84 -13.76
N GLU A 16 -7.59 -9.67 -13.13
CA GLU A 16 -8.65 -10.39 -13.83
C GLU A 16 -9.73 -9.45 -14.37
N ALA A 17 -10.06 -8.38 -13.63
CA ALA A 17 -11.09 -7.43 -14.03
C ALA A 17 -10.65 -6.53 -15.19
N THR A 18 -9.36 -6.19 -15.27
CA THR A 18 -8.80 -5.30 -16.31
C THR A 18 -8.18 -6.07 -17.48
N GLY A 19 -7.87 -7.36 -17.32
CA GLY A 19 -7.14 -8.16 -18.31
C GLY A 19 -5.69 -7.73 -18.51
N THR A 20 -5.12 -6.92 -17.60
CA THR A 20 -3.76 -6.35 -17.76
C THR A 20 -2.66 -7.22 -17.17
N GLY A 21 -3.00 -8.22 -16.34
CA GLY A 21 -2.02 -8.97 -15.54
C GLY A 21 -1.47 -8.19 -14.32
N GLU A 22 -1.77 -6.89 -14.23
CA GLU A 22 -1.33 -6.01 -13.14
C GLU A 22 -2.42 -5.84 -12.08
N GLY A 23 -2.10 -6.15 -10.82
CA GLY A 23 -3.05 -6.08 -9.71
C GLY A 23 -2.54 -5.31 -8.48
N THR A 24 -1.34 -4.72 -8.59
CA THR A 24 -0.68 -3.98 -7.52
C THR A 24 -1.12 -2.53 -7.54
N ILE A 25 -1.56 -2.01 -6.39
CA ILE A 25 -2.05 -0.62 -6.24
C ILE A 25 -1.13 0.25 -5.39
N LEU A 26 -0.07 -0.34 -4.84
CA LEU A 26 0.90 0.32 -4.00
C LEU A 26 2.29 -0.11 -4.47
N VAL A 27 3.02 0.82 -5.05
CA VAL A 27 4.33 0.59 -5.66
C VAL A 27 5.35 1.56 -5.09
N GLU A 28 6.63 1.24 -5.25
CA GLU A 28 7.70 2.14 -4.86
C GLU A 28 7.71 3.43 -5.70
N ASN A 29 8.29 4.48 -5.14
CA ASN A 29 8.59 5.71 -5.86
C ASN A 29 10.04 6.17 -5.58
N THR A 30 10.37 7.41 -5.94
CA THR A 30 11.70 8.01 -5.77
C THR A 30 12.15 8.11 -4.32
N ARG A 31 11.22 8.12 -3.35
CA ARG A 31 11.51 8.22 -1.92
C ARG A 31 11.26 6.92 -1.17
N TRP A 32 10.20 6.20 -1.48
CA TRP A 32 9.74 5.04 -0.73
C TRP A 32 10.01 3.74 -1.46
N GLN A 33 10.73 2.83 -0.82
CA GLN A 33 11.06 1.51 -1.31
C GLN A 33 10.29 0.42 -0.55
N ALA A 34 9.96 -0.68 -1.24
CA ALA A 34 9.29 -1.85 -0.67
C ALA A 34 8.05 -1.53 0.19
N PRO A 35 7.10 -0.70 -0.31
CA PRO A 35 5.89 -0.40 0.43
C PRO A 35 4.96 -1.63 0.47
N GLY A 36 4.29 -1.86 1.59
CA GLY A 36 3.37 -2.99 1.72
C GLY A 36 2.89 -3.29 3.13
N HIS A 37 2.33 -4.49 3.30
CA HIS A 37 1.73 -4.97 4.56
C HIS A 37 0.74 -3.94 5.13
N ASN A 38 -0.28 -3.65 4.34
CA ASN A 38 -1.18 -2.53 4.59
C ASN A 38 -2.40 -2.92 5.45
N SER A 39 -3.09 -1.90 5.91
CA SER A 39 -4.48 -1.91 6.39
C SER A 39 -5.25 -0.79 5.70
N LEU A 40 -6.58 -0.92 5.63
CA LEU A 40 -7.48 0.12 5.11
C LEU A 40 -8.32 0.64 6.30
N LEU A 41 -8.45 1.96 6.41
CA LEU A 41 -9.25 2.61 7.45
C LEU A 41 -10.10 3.72 6.84
N THR A 42 -11.34 3.86 7.30
CA THR A 42 -12.23 4.96 6.92
C THR A 42 -12.27 5.96 8.07
N ASP A 43 -12.03 7.25 7.78
CA ASP A 43 -12.12 8.30 8.79
C ASP A 43 -13.57 8.77 9.05
N ALA A 44 -13.74 9.70 9.99
CA ALA A 44 -15.06 10.22 10.37
C ALA A 44 -15.75 11.05 9.27
N HIS A 45 -15.02 11.47 8.23
CA HIS A 45 -15.55 12.16 7.07
C HIS A 45 -15.87 11.20 5.92
N GLY A 46 -15.66 9.89 6.10
CA GLY A 46 -15.90 8.88 5.08
C GLY A 46 -14.75 8.71 4.08
N GLN A 47 -13.58 9.29 4.35
CA GLN A 47 -12.40 9.12 3.50
C GLN A 47 -11.67 7.82 3.88
N ASP A 48 -11.38 7.00 2.87
CA ASP A 48 -10.54 5.83 3.04
C ASP A 48 -9.05 6.17 2.96
N TRP A 49 -8.27 5.60 3.85
CA TRP A 49 -6.82 5.76 3.92
C TRP A 49 -6.13 4.40 3.95
N LEU A 50 -5.04 4.30 3.20
CA LEU A 50 -4.16 3.13 3.21
C LEU A 50 -3.02 3.38 4.20
N LEU A 51 -3.00 2.59 5.27
CA LEU A 51 -1.90 2.58 6.24
C LEU A 51 -0.96 1.43 5.90
N TYR A 52 0.33 1.69 5.75
CA TYR A 52 1.31 0.67 5.32
C TYR A 52 2.72 1.03 5.80
N HIS A 53 3.68 0.12 5.64
CA HIS A 53 5.08 0.44 5.88
C HIS A 53 5.86 0.60 4.58
N ALA A 54 6.90 1.43 4.57
CA ALA A 54 7.90 1.50 3.50
C ALA A 54 9.28 1.89 4.05
N ILE A 55 10.32 1.75 3.24
CA ILE A 55 11.68 2.17 3.55
C ILE A 55 11.93 3.54 2.92
N ASP A 56 12.38 4.51 3.71
CA ASP A 56 12.85 5.80 3.18
C ASP A 56 14.22 5.59 2.52
N ARG A 57 14.30 5.80 1.20
CA ARG A 57 15.56 5.68 0.45
C ARG A 57 16.62 6.68 0.93
N GLN A 58 16.23 7.79 1.57
CA GLN A 58 17.16 8.77 2.14
C GLN A 58 17.73 8.34 3.50
N GLN A 59 17.04 7.43 4.20
CA GLN A 59 17.49 6.88 5.47
C GLN A 59 17.04 5.41 5.58
N PRO A 60 17.68 4.50 4.82
CA PRO A 60 17.19 3.13 4.64
C PRO A 60 17.49 2.21 5.83
N THR A 61 18.31 2.64 6.78
CA THR A 61 18.73 1.88 7.96
C THR A 61 18.56 2.73 9.22
N PHE A 62 18.54 2.05 10.38
CA PHE A 62 18.70 2.71 11.67
C PHE A 62 20.17 2.68 12.09
N ASP A 63 20.55 3.53 13.05
CA ASP A 63 21.80 3.34 13.79
C ASP A 63 21.67 2.01 14.55
N ALA A 64 22.32 0.99 14.01
CA ALA A 64 22.18 -0.36 14.51
C ALA A 64 22.83 -0.47 15.90
N ILE A 65 22.08 -0.95 16.89
CA ILE A 65 22.63 -1.30 18.21
C ILE A 65 23.54 -2.54 18.07
N ASN A 66 23.23 -3.42 17.10
CA ASN A 66 24.07 -4.54 16.64
C ASN A 66 23.67 -4.97 15.21
N ASP A 67 24.47 -5.86 14.61
CA ASP A 67 24.30 -6.32 13.21
C ASP A 67 22.91 -6.90 12.89
N GLU A 68 22.17 -7.41 13.89
CA GLU A 68 20.85 -8.01 13.70
C GLU A 68 19.74 -6.98 13.42
N GLN A 69 19.96 -5.70 13.73
CA GLN A 69 18.94 -4.64 13.69
C GLN A 69 19.13 -3.61 12.56
N GLY A 70 20.23 -3.70 11.80
CA GLY A 70 20.63 -2.69 10.83
C GLY A 70 20.06 -2.82 9.41
N TYR A 71 19.28 -3.87 9.10
CA TYR A 71 19.06 -4.25 7.70
C TYR A 71 18.01 -3.42 6.93
N SER A 72 16.96 -2.93 7.59
CA SER A 72 15.97 -2.06 6.93
C SER A 72 15.16 -1.23 7.93
N ARG A 73 15.12 0.08 7.72
CA ARG A 73 14.25 1.00 8.44
C ARG A 73 12.91 1.12 7.73
N ARG A 74 11.90 0.42 8.26
CA ARG A 74 10.52 0.53 7.79
C ARG A 74 9.76 1.50 8.68
N VAL A 75 9.20 2.55 8.07
CA VAL A 75 8.35 3.54 8.75
C VAL A 75 6.91 3.38 8.34
N MET A 76 5.99 3.81 9.20
CA MET A 76 4.57 3.86 8.89
C MET A 76 4.27 5.07 8.00
N LEU A 77 3.48 4.82 6.95
CA LEU A 77 2.97 5.83 6.02
C LEU A 77 1.47 5.72 5.92
N LEU A 78 0.84 6.84 5.58
CA LEU A 78 -0.58 6.96 5.34
C LEU A 78 -0.79 7.66 4.00
N SER A 79 -1.48 6.98 3.07
CA SER A 79 -1.87 7.57 1.80
C SER A 79 -3.39 7.61 1.67
N LYS A 80 -3.88 8.67 1.04
CA LYS A 80 -5.30 8.78 0.69
C LYS A 80 -5.66 7.71 -0.35
N VAL A 81 -6.82 7.08 -0.20
CA VAL A 81 -7.37 6.18 -1.23
C VAL A 81 -8.39 6.94 -2.05
N GLU A 82 -8.15 6.98 -3.35
CA GLU A 82 -9.13 7.44 -4.33
C GLU A 82 -9.74 6.23 -5.03
N TYR A 83 -10.90 6.39 -5.65
CA TYR A 83 -11.55 5.33 -6.41
C TYR A 83 -11.74 5.78 -7.85
N ASN A 84 -11.33 4.95 -8.81
CA ASN A 84 -11.55 5.24 -10.22
C ASN A 84 -13.04 5.03 -10.60
N ALA A 85 -13.39 5.33 -11.86
CA ALA A 85 -14.75 5.23 -12.37
C ALA A 85 -15.38 3.83 -12.24
N ASP A 86 -14.56 2.78 -12.22
CA ASP A 86 -14.99 1.39 -12.06
C ASP A 86 -15.02 0.94 -10.58
N GLY A 87 -14.71 1.85 -9.65
CA GLY A 87 -14.69 1.63 -8.21
C GLY A 87 -13.48 0.85 -7.71
N TRP A 88 -12.35 0.87 -8.43
CA TRP A 88 -11.08 0.29 -7.96
C TRP A 88 -10.25 1.34 -7.21
N PRO A 89 -9.59 0.95 -6.10
CA PRO A 89 -8.76 1.87 -5.33
C PRO A 89 -7.49 2.25 -6.10
N VAL A 90 -7.15 3.52 -6.03
CA VAL A 90 -5.93 4.14 -6.55
C VAL A 90 -5.24 4.80 -5.37
N VAL A 91 -3.95 4.51 -5.20
CA VAL A 91 -3.16 4.99 -4.07
C VAL A 91 -1.81 5.45 -4.58
N GLU A 92 -1.39 6.63 -4.15
CA GLU A 92 -0.06 7.16 -4.42
C GLU A 92 0.68 7.30 -3.09
N PRO A 93 1.91 6.76 -2.96
CA PRO A 93 2.75 7.05 -1.82
C PRO A 93 3.03 8.56 -1.74
N PRO A 94 3.18 9.12 -0.52
CA PRO A 94 3.55 10.53 -0.39
C PRO A 94 4.92 10.79 -1.02
N GLU A 95 5.16 12.04 -1.42
CA GLU A 95 6.46 12.45 -1.99
C GLU A 95 7.61 12.41 -0.98
#